data_AF-A0AAX4FUP5-F1
#
_entry.id   AF-A0AAX4FUP5-F1
#
_cell.length_a   1.000
_cell.length_b   1.000
_cell.length_c   1.000
_cell.angle_alpha   90.00
_cell.angle_beta   90.00
_cell.angle_gamma   90.00
#
_symmetry.space_group_name_H-M   'P 1'
#
loop_
_entity.id
_entity.type
_entity.pdbx_description
1 polymer ?
#
loop_
_entity_poly.entity_id
_entity_poly.type
_entity_poly.pdbx_seq_one_letter_code
_entity_poly.pdbx_strand_id
1 'polypeptide(L)' 'MAVNLGEDADATGAIYGQIAGAYYGVSAIPVDWLASLAKRSLIEFYADELLRCSGTGAAESP' A
#
# COMPACT_ATOMS: atom_id res chain seq x y z
N MET A 1 2.32 17.56 -24.74
CA MET A 1 3.27 16.49 -24.38
C MET A 1 3.95 16.93 -23.09
N ALA A 2 3.55 16.33 -21.96
CA ALA A 2 4.06 16.66 -20.63
C ALA A 2 4.58 15.36 -20.00
N VAL A 3 5.83 15.05 -20.32
CA VAL A 3 6.61 13.93 -19.76
C VAL A 3 7.82 14.57 -19.12
N ASN A 4 7.67 15.06 -17.88
CA ASN A 4 8.78 15.48 -17.00
C ASN A 4 8.26 15.72 -15.56
N LEU A 5 7.57 14.73 -15.00
CA LEU A 5 7.24 14.64 -13.56
C LEU A 5 7.81 13.34 -12.97
N GLY A 6 8.88 12.82 -13.56
CA GLY A 6 9.42 11.50 -13.24
C GLY A 6 10.02 11.35 -11.86
N GLU A 7 10.30 12.45 -11.14
CA GLU A 7 10.96 12.39 -9.83
C GLU A 7 9.95 12.51 -8.66
N ASP A 8 8.88 13.29 -8.83
CA ASP A 8 7.80 13.44 -7.83
C ASP A 8 6.60 12.49 -8.06
N ALA A 9 6.54 11.81 -9.22
CA ALA A 9 5.51 10.82 -9.50
C ALA A 9 5.63 9.59 -8.59
N ASP A 10 6.84 9.20 -8.19
CA ASP A 10 7.08 8.07 -7.29
C ASP A 10 6.55 8.34 -5.88
N ALA A 11 6.83 9.54 -5.35
CA ALA A 11 6.35 9.97 -4.03
C ALA A 11 4.83 10.22 -4.03
N THR A 12 4.31 10.90 -5.05
CA THR A 12 2.87 11.14 -5.21
C THR A 12 2.11 9.84 -5.40
N GLY A 13 2.66 8.91 -6.19
CA GLY A 13 2.11 7.58 -6.42
C GLY A 13 2.10 6.72 -5.16
N ALA A 14 3.14 6.79 -4.34
CA ALA A 14 3.19 6.09 -3.05
C ALA A 14 2.14 6.60 -2.06
N ILE A 15 2.01 7.92 -1.91
CA ILE A 15 1.02 8.55 -1.01
C ILE A 15 -0.40 8.26 -1.49
N TYR A 16 -0.66 8.44 -2.79
CA TYR A 16 -1.97 8.15 -3.36
C TYR A 16 -2.30 6.66 -3.26
N GLY A 17 -1.33 5.78 -3.50
CA GLY A 17 -1.49 4.33 -3.37
C GLY A 17 -1.84 3.88 -1.95
N GLN A 18 -1.26 4.51 -0.92
CA GLN A 18 -1.61 4.22 0.48
C GLN A 18 -3.05 4.60 0.80
N ILE A 19 -3.49 5.80 0.40
CA ILE A 19 -4.85 6.29 0.67
C ILE A 19 -5.88 5.52 -0.15
N ALA A 20 -5.63 5.34 -1.45
CA ALA A 20 -6.51 4.61 -2.34
C ALA A 20 -6.60 3.12 -1.96
N GLY A 21 -5.48 2.50 -1.56
CA GLY A 21 -5.46 1.12 -1.06
C GLY A 21 -6.25 0.95 0.23
N ALA A 22 -6.15 1.91 1.17
CA ALA A 22 -6.94 1.89 2.40
C ALA A 22 -8.44 2.11 2.16
N TYR A 23 -8.79 2.94 1.17
CA TYR A 23 -10.19 3.32 0.91
C TYR A 23 -10.92 2.33 -0.01
N TYR A 24 -10.29 1.89 -1.10
CA TYR A 24 -10.90 1.01 -2.10
C TYR A 24 -10.55 -0.47 -1.91
N GLY A 25 -9.58 -0.78 -1.04
CA GLY A 25 -9.05 -2.12 -0.86
C GLY A 25 -8.17 -2.58 -2.02
N VAL A 26 -7.45 -3.68 -1.80
CA VAL A 26 -6.51 -4.25 -2.79
C VAL A 26 -7.22 -4.72 -4.07
N SER A 27 -8.50 -5.10 -4.00
CA SER A 27 -9.30 -5.59 -5.14
C SER A 27 -9.60 -4.52 -6.18
N ALA A 28 -9.47 -3.24 -5.83
CA ALA A 28 -9.65 -2.12 -6.75
C ALA A 28 -8.38 -1.78 -7.56
N ILE A 29 -7.23 -2.39 -7.24
CA ILE A 29 -5.97 -2.16 -7.95
C ILE A 29 -5.92 -3.06 -9.19
N PRO A 30 -5.62 -2.53 -10.40
CA PRO A 30 -5.49 -3.34 -11.61
C PRO A 30 -4.50 -4.50 -11.44
N VAL A 31 -4.92 -5.70 -11.85
CA VAL A 31 -4.13 -6.93 -11.66
C VAL A 31 -2.76 -6.84 -12.33
N ASP A 32 -2.65 -6.22 -13.50
CA ASP A 32 -1.39 -6.05 -14.23
C ASP A 32 -0.40 -5.14 -13.50
N TRP A 33 -0.90 -4.16 -12.74
CA TRP A 33 -0.06 -3.29 -11.92
C TRP A 33 0.47 -4.05 -10.70
N LEU A 34 -0.40 -4.84 -10.07
CA LEU A 34 0.03 -5.73 -8.98
C LEU A 34 1.02 -6.79 -9.47
N ALA A 35 0.87 -7.31 -10.70
CA ALA A 35 1.80 -8.26 -11.29
C ALA A 35 3.18 -7.63 -11.58
N SER A 36 3.21 -6.32 -11.86
CA SER A 36 4.44 -5.57 -12.13
C SER A 36 5.09 -5.01 -10.86
N LEU A 37 4.44 -5.15 -9.69
CA LEU A 37 4.92 -4.62 -8.41
C LEU A 37 6.12 -5.44 -7.89
N ALA A 38 7.29 -4.81 -7.84
CA ALA A 38 8.47 -5.39 -7.24
C ALA A 38 8.22 -5.71 -5.76
N LYS A 39 8.64 -6.90 -5.31
CA LYS A 39 8.52 -7.36 -3.91
C LYS A 39 7.08 -7.40 -3.37
N ARG A 40 6.07 -7.54 -4.23
CA ARG A 40 4.66 -7.66 -3.83
C ARG A 40 4.43 -8.57 -2.61
N SER A 41 4.94 -9.80 -2.65
CA SER A 41 4.74 -10.77 -1.57
C SER A 41 5.35 -10.32 -0.23
N LEU A 42 6.45 -9.55 -0.25
CA LEU A 42 7.06 -8.99 0.95
C LEU A 42 6.21 -7.86 1.53
N ILE A 43 5.63 -7.02 0.66
CA ILE A 43 4.74 -5.93 1.05
C ILE A 43 3.46 -6.49 1.67
N GLU A 44 2.85 -7.50 1.03
CA GLU A 44 1.66 -8.19 1.55
C GLU A 44 1.94 -8.82 2.92
N PHE A 45 3.07 -9.53 3.08
CA PHE A 45 3.48 -10.11 4.36
C PHE A 45 3.60 -9.06 5.48
N TYR A 46 4.28 -7.95 5.23
CA TYR A 46 4.43 -6.90 6.26
C TYR A 46 3.12 -6.15 6.53
N ALA A 47 2.25 -5.98 5.53
CA ALA A 47 0.93 -5.39 5.74
C ALA A 47 0.10 -6.24 6.71
N ASP A 48 0.12 -7.56 6.54
CA ASP A 48 -0.55 -8.50 7.44
C ASP A 48 0.06 -8.47 8.85
N GLU A 49 1.39 -8.46 8.97
CA GLU A 49 2.06 -8.37 10.28
C GLU A 49 1.75 -7.05 11.00
N LEU A 50 1.75 -5.92 10.29
CA LEU A 50 1.39 -4.61 10.85
C LEU A 50 -0.08 -4.58 11.30
N LEU A 51 -0.98 -5.18 10.52
CA LEU A 51 -2.39 -5.32 10.90
C LEU A 51 -2.56 -6.20 12.15
N ARG A 52 -1.81 -7.30 12.26
CA ARG A 52 -1.81 -8.15 13.46
C ARG A 52 -1.30 -7.38 14.68
N CYS A 53 -0.23 -6.60 14.52
CA CYS A 53 0.34 -5.77 15.59
C CYS A 53 -0.56 -4.60 16.01
N SER A 54 -1.35 -4.04 15.09
CA SER A 54 -2.26 -2.92 15.42
C SER A 54 -3.44 -3.36 16.30
N GLY A 55 -3.86 -4.64 16.22
CA GLY A 55 -4.89 -5.22 17.08
C GLY A 55 -4.43 -5.54 18.51
N THR A 56 -3.12 -5.72 18.75
CA THR A 56 -2.57 -6.09 20.06
C THR A 56 -2.36 -4.93 21.02
N GLY A 57 -2.54 -3.68 20.58
CA GLY A 57 -2.48 -2.48 21.45
C GLY A 57 -3.82 -2.10 22.12
N ALA A 58 -4.92 -2.79 21.81
CA ALA A 58 -6.26 -2.46 22.32
C ALA A 58 -6.79 -3.43 23.40
N ALA A 59 -6.02 -4.46 23.76
CA ALA A 59 -6.43 -5.50 24.71
C ALA A 59 -5.68 -5.44 26.05
N GLU A 60 -5.04 -4.32 26.39
CA GLU A 60 -4.65 -4.02 27.76
C GLU A 60 -5.47 -2.83 28.26
N SER A 61 -6.59 -3.14 28.91
CA SER A 61 -7.19 -2.29 29.92
C SER A 61 -7.33 -3.12 31.21
N PRO A 62 -7.03 -2.54 32.39
CA PRO A 62 -6.96 -3.24 33.67
C PRO A 62 -8.30 -3.79 34.17
#